data_AF-A0A4Y9A9U7-F1
#
_entry.id   AF-A0A4Y9A9U7-F1
#
_cell.length_a   1.000
_cell.length_b   1.000
_cell.length_c   1.000
_cell.angle_alpha   90.00
_cell.angle_beta   90.00
_cell.angle_gamma   90.00
#
_symmetry.space_group_name_H-M   'P 1'
#
loop_
_entity.id
_entity.type
_entity.pdbx_description
1 polymer ?
#
loop_
_entity_poly.entity_id
_entity_poly.type
_entity_poly.pdbx_seq_one_letter_code
_entity_poly.pdbx_strand_id
1 'polypeptide(L)'
;MDALLLEGWLPIIVAGIVAFAAVIMLGRYSATGTFFITTFTLMLLSLLMLVFSFVIGGWTGMGIGFYSVTIFLGLTAGLFVSVFLKVK
;
A
#
# COMPACT_ATOMS: atom_id res chain seq x y z
N MET A 1 1.83 -23.10 -19.11
CA MET A 1 2.71 -22.75 -17.96
C MET A 1 2.72 -21.23 -17.71
N ASP A 2 1.92 -20.45 -18.44
CA ASP A 2 1.88 -18.98 -18.33
C ASP A 2 0.83 -18.44 -17.36
N ALA A 3 -0.12 -19.26 -16.91
CA ALA A 3 -1.19 -18.85 -16.00
C ALA A 3 -0.70 -18.57 -14.56
N LEU A 4 0.30 -19.33 -14.08
CA LEU A 4 0.82 -19.25 -12.70
C LEU A 4 1.56 -17.94 -12.40
N LEU A 5 2.20 -17.33 -13.41
CA LEU A 5 2.88 -16.06 -13.21
C LEU A 5 1.84 -14.94 -13.00
N LEU A 6 0.82 -14.84 -13.86
CA LEU A 6 -0.18 -13.79 -13.72
C LEU A 6 -0.99 -13.93 -12.41
N GLU A 7 -1.32 -15.16 -12.00
CA GLU A 7 -2.11 -15.43 -10.78
C GLU A 7 -1.42 -15.03 -9.48
N GLY A 8 -0.09 -15.09 -9.41
CA GLY A 8 0.66 -14.65 -8.23
C GLY A 8 0.84 -13.12 -8.15
N TRP A 9 1.02 -12.46 -9.30
CA TRP A 9 1.26 -11.02 -9.36
C TRP A 9 -0.02 -10.18 -9.31
N LEU A 10 -1.14 -10.67 -9.85
CA LEU A 10 -2.43 -9.97 -9.85
C LEU A 10 -2.87 -9.53 -8.44
N PRO A 11 -2.89 -10.42 -7.43
CA PRO A 11 -3.27 -10.06 -6.07
C PRO A 11 -2.40 -8.95 -5.45
N ILE A 12 -1.09 -8.95 -5.75
CA ILE A 12 -0.14 -7.94 -5.28
C ILE A 12 -0.46 -6.59 -5.91
N ILE A 13 -0.64 -6.56 -7.23
CA ILE A 13 -0.98 -5.34 -7.98
C ILE A 13 -2.33 -4.78 -7.50
N VAL A 14 -3.32 -5.65 -7.32
CA VAL A 14 -4.65 -5.27 -6.83
C VAL A 14 -4.55 -4.67 -5.43
N ALA A 15 -3.74 -5.22 -4.53
CA ALA A 15 -3.55 -4.67 -3.19
C ALA A 15 -3.00 -3.23 -3.24
N GLY A 16 -2.07 -2.93 -4.15
CA GLY A 16 -1.56 -1.57 -4.37
C GLY A 16 -2.62 -0.60 -4.89
N ILE A 17 -3.42 -1.03 -5.86
CA ILE A 17 -4.52 -0.21 -6.42
C ILE A 17 -5.59 0.07 -5.36
N VAL A 18 -5.94 -0.94 -4.55
CA VAL A 18 -6.90 -0.78 -3.45
C VAL A 18 -6.37 0.19 -2.40
N ALA A 19 -5.09 0.07 -2.02
CA ALA A 19 -4.45 1.00 -1.10
C ALA A 19 -4.46 2.44 -1.63
N PHE A 20 -4.15 2.61 -2.92
CA PHE A 20 -4.20 3.91 -3.61
C PHE A 20 -5.62 4.52 -3.58
N ALA A 21 -6.63 3.75 -3.97
CA ALA A 21 -8.02 4.20 -3.98
C ALA A 21 -8.53 4.54 -2.56
N ALA A 22 -8.17 3.72 -1.58
CA ALA A 22 -8.53 3.93 -0.18
C ALA A 22 -7.97 5.27 0.35
N VAL A 23 -6.71 5.59 0.05
CA VAL A 23 -6.10 6.87 0.48
C VAL A 23 -6.76 8.05 -0.20
N ILE A 24 -7.11 7.95 -1.49
CA ILE A 24 -7.84 9.03 -2.18
C ILE A 24 -9.21 9.26 -1.53
N MET A 25 -9.95 8.19 -1.22
CA MET A 25 -11.24 8.30 -0.54
C MET A 25 -11.07 8.90 0.86
N LEU A 26 -10.12 8.42 1.66
CA LEU A 26 -9.82 8.99 2.98
C LEU A 26 -9.44 10.46 2.89
N GLY A 27 -8.66 10.85 1.88
CA GLY A 27 -8.27 12.23 1.63
C GLY A 27 -9.48 13.13 1.36
N ARG A 28 -10.51 12.62 0.68
CA ARG A 28 -11.73 13.34 0.33
C ARG A 28 -12.72 13.47 1.49
N TYR A 29 -12.87 12.43 2.33
CA TYR A 29 -13.90 12.39 3.38
C TYR A 29 -13.40 12.72 4.79
N SER A 30 -12.09 12.64 5.05
CA SER A 30 -11.52 12.91 6.38
C SER A 30 -10.97 14.32 6.53
N ALA A 31 -11.04 14.84 7.74
CA ALA A 31 -10.31 16.04 8.14
C ALA A 31 -8.81 15.87 7.87
N THR A 32 -8.12 16.94 7.48
CA THR A 32 -6.71 16.88 7.06
C THR A 32 -5.81 16.26 8.12
N GLY A 33 -6.01 16.60 9.40
CA GLY A 33 -5.24 16.01 10.51
C GLY A 33 -5.41 14.50 10.65
N THR A 34 -6.66 14.01 10.67
CA THR A 34 -6.93 12.57 10.79
C THR A 34 -6.44 11.80 9.57
N PHE A 35 -6.59 12.36 8.37
CA PHE A 35 -6.11 11.77 7.12
C PHE A 35 -4.58 11.51 7.12
N PHE A 36 -3.78 12.50 7.52
CA PHE A 36 -2.33 12.35 7.57
C PHE A 36 -1.92 11.31 8.60
N ILE A 37 -2.53 11.33 9.79
CA ILE A 37 -2.23 10.36 10.85
C ILE A 37 -2.55 8.94 10.36
N THR A 38 -3.73 8.71 9.78
CA THR A 38 -4.13 7.37 9.30
C THR A 38 -3.26 6.88 8.15
N THR A 39 -2.88 7.77 7.22
CA THR A 39 -2.05 7.36 6.07
C THR A 39 -0.62 7.06 6.54
N PHE A 40 -0.10 7.85 7.47
CA PHE A 40 1.23 7.66 8.04
C PHE A 40 1.32 6.37 8.88
N THR A 41 0.30 6.04 9.68
CA THR A 41 0.29 4.77 10.43
C THR A 41 0.23 3.56 9.51
N LEU A 42 -0.54 3.63 8.41
CA LEU A 42 -0.58 2.56 7.40
C LEU A 42 0.76 2.41 6.66
N MET A 43 1.42 3.53 6.33
CA MET A 43 2.77 3.49 5.76
C MET A 43 3.78 2.85 6.72
N LEU A 44 3.75 3.25 8.00
CA LEU A 44 4.61 2.66 9.03
C LEU A 44 4.37 1.16 9.17
N LEU A 45 3.10 0.74 9.16
CA LEU A 45 2.73 -0.68 9.25
C LEU A 45 3.24 -1.48 8.04
N SER A 46 3.18 -0.92 6.83
CA SER A 46 3.74 -1.57 5.64
C SER A 46 5.26 -1.69 5.70
N LEU A 47 5.97 -0.70 6.26
CA LEU A 47 7.41 -0.80 6.49
C LEU A 47 7.75 -1.85 7.56
N LEU A 48 6.97 -1.94 8.63
CA LEU A 48 7.16 -3.00 9.65
C LEU A 48 6.95 -4.40 9.05
N MET A 49 5.93 -4.57 8.20
CA MET A 49 5.69 -5.83 7.48
C MET A 49 6.83 -6.16 6.51
N LEU A 50 7.42 -5.15 5.88
CA LEU A 50 8.60 -5.33 5.02
C LEU A 50 9.80 -5.86 5.83
N VAL A 51 10.07 -5.27 7.00
CA VAL A 51 11.14 -5.74 7.89
C VAL A 51 10.84 -7.16 8.39
N PHE A 52 9.59 -7.43 8.78
CA PHE A 52 9.16 -8.75 9.23
C PHE A 52 9.29 -9.83 8.15
N SER A 53 9.14 -9.47 6.88
CA SER A 53 9.36 -10.38 5.74
C SER A 53 10.78 -10.98 5.74
N PHE A 54 11.79 -10.21 6.15
CA PHE A 54 13.17 -10.72 6.25
C PHE A 54 13.36 -11.71 7.40
N VAL A 55 12.55 -11.60 8.47
CA VAL A 55 12.59 -12.52 9.61
C VAL A 55 12.00 -13.88 9.23
N ILE A 56 10.91 -13.90 8.46
CA ILE A 56 10.30 -15.14 7.98
C ILE A 56 11.20 -15.83 6.95
N GLY A 57 11.74 -15.07 6.00
CA GLY A 57 12.57 -15.59 4.92
C GLY A 57 11.83 -16.53 3.95
N GLY A 58 12.60 -17.16 3.06
CA GLY A 58 12.05 -18.08 2.05
C GLY A 58 11.04 -17.43 1.09
N TRP A 59 10.24 -18.27 0.43
CA TRP A 59 9.22 -17.84 -0.52
C TRP A 59 8.07 -17.06 0.15
N THR A 60 7.68 -17.45 1.37
CA THR A 60 6.64 -16.77 2.14
C THR A 60 7.05 -15.35 2.53
N GLY A 61 8.28 -15.17 3.01
CA GLY A 61 8.83 -13.85 3.32
C GLY A 61 8.87 -12.95 2.09
N MET A 62 9.36 -13.45 0.95
CA MET A 62 9.36 -12.68 -0.30
C MET A 62 7.97 -12.20 -0.71
N GLY A 63 6.95 -13.05 -0.62
CA GLY A 63 5.56 -12.67 -0.90
C GLY A 63 5.09 -11.51 -0.01
N ILE A 64 5.29 -11.61 1.30
CA ILE A 64 4.94 -10.55 2.26
C ILE A 64 5.71 -9.25 1.95
N GLY A 65 6.99 -9.36 1.58
CA GLY A 65 7.81 -8.22 1.16
C GLY A 65 7.23 -7.50 -0.05
N PHE A 66 6.88 -8.24 -1.12
CA PHE A 66 6.26 -7.65 -2.31
C PHE A 66 4.93 -6.97 -2.01
N TYR A 67 4.04 -7.62 -1.24
CA TYR A 67 2.79 -6.99 -0.81
C TYR A 67 3.04 -5.70 -0.04
N SER A 68 4.00 -5.71 0.89
CA SER A 68 4.32 -4.55 1.72
C SER A 68 4.83 -3.38 0.88
N VAL A 69 5.73 -3.63 -0.07
CA VAL A 69 6.24 -2.60 -0.99
C VAL A 69 5.13 -2.06 -1.88
N THR A 70 4.30 -2.93 -2.46
CA THR A 70 3.24 -2.49 -3.38
C THR A 70 2.16 -1.69 -2.66
N ILE A 71 1.79 -2.07 -1.43
CA ILE A 71 0.89 -1.28 -0.58
C ILE A 71 1.53 0.06 -0.24
N PHE A 72 2.81 0.09 0.16
CA PHE A 72 3.52 1.34 0.47
C PHE A 72 3.53 2.30 -0.74
N LEU A 73 3.81 1.79 -1.94
CA LEU A 73 3.76 2.59 -3.17
C LEU A 73 2.34 3.11 -3.45
N GLY A 74 1.32 2.26 -3.30
CA GLY A 74 -0.08 2.64 -3.46
C GLY A 74 -0.50 3.75 -2.48
N LEU A 75 -0.15 3.60 -1.20
CA LEU A 75 -0.40 4.61 -0.17
C LEU A 75 0.31 5.94 -0.48
N THR A 76 1.56 5.87 -0.93
CA THR A 76 2.36 7.07 -1.25
C THR A 76 1.81 7.80 -2.46
N ALA A 77 1.53 7.10 -3.55
CA ALA A 77 0.90 7.69 -4.73
C ALA A 77 -0.47 8.28 -4.39
N GLY A 78 -1.27 7.58 -3.58
CA GLY A 78 -2.60 8.03 -3.15
C GLY A 78 -2.51 9.30 -2.30
N LEU A 79 -1.50 9.38 -1.42
CA LEU A 79 -1.22 10.57 -0.61
C LEU A 79 -0.87 11.76 -1.51
N PHE A 80 0.08 11.60 -2.43
CA PHE A 80 0.45 12.66 -3.37
C PHE A 80 -0.76 13.18 -4.15
N VAL A 81 -1.52 12.28 -4.78
CA VAL A 81 -2.71 12.64 -5.56
C VAL A 81 -3.76 13.32 -4.68
N SER A 82 -4.01 12.80 -3.49
CA SER A 82 -4.98 13.39 -2.56
C SER A 82 -4.59 14.80 -2.11
N VAL A 83 -3.30 15.09 -1.91
CA VAL A 83 -2.81 16.43 -1.57
C VAL A 83 -3.07 17.42 -2.71
N PHE A 84 -2.86 17.01 -3.96
CA PHE A 84 -3.16 17.85 -5.14
C PHE A 84 -4.67 17.99 -5.41
N LEU A 85 -5.49 17.00 -5.04
CA LEU A 85 -6.94 17.09 -5.19
C LEU A 85 -7.60 17.89 -4.05
N LYS A 86 -6.95 17.99 -2.89
CA LYS A 86 -7.39 18.80 -1.75
C LYS A 86 -7.04 20.27 -1.88
N VAL A 87 -6.83 20.77 -3.11
CA VAL A 87 -6.76 22.20 -3.43
C VAL A 87 -8.07 22.82 -3.00
N LYS A 88 -8.01 23.52 -1.88
CA LYS A 88 -9.08 24.33 -1.30
C LYS A 88 -8.83 25.78 -1.69
#